data_AF-A0A3E1DDC6-F1
#
_entry.id   AF-A0A3E1DDC6-F1
#
_cell.length_a   1.000
_cell.length_b   1.000
_cell.length_c   1.000
_cell.angle_alpha   90.00
_cell.angle_beta   90.00
_cell.angle_gamma   90.00
#
_symmetry.space_group_name_H-M   'P 1'
#
loop_
_entity.id
_entity.type
_entity.pdbx_description
1 polymer ?
#
loop_
_entity_poly.entity_id
_entity_poly.type
_entity_poly.pdbx_seq_one_letter_code
_entity_poly.pdbx_strand_id
1 'polypeptide(L)'
;MGVSRDTFYRYKELVETDGLEGLINHKRRVPNLKNRVDDDTEQTVIGYAVDFPAHGQHPTRNELSKRGVFVSDSGASICAAAQA
;
A
#
# COMPACT_ATOMS: atom_id res chain seq x y z
N MET A 1 -12.80 36.49 -13.54
CA MET A 1 -11.97 35.42 -12.92
C MET A 1 -12.37 34.13 -13.61
N GLY A 2 -11.45 33.42 -14.27
CA GLY A 2 -11.75 32.24 -15.10
C GLY A 2 -12.13 30.97 -14.32
N VAL A 3 -12.96 31.08 -13.29
CA VAL A 3 -13.43 29.98 -12.44
C VAL A 3 -14.94 30.07 -12.25
N SER A 4 -15.61 28.93 -12.07
CA SER A 4 -17.05 28.90 -11.79
C SER A 4 -17.36 29.54 -10.44
N ARG A 5 -18.60 30.03 -10.28
CA ARG A 5 -19.10 30.60 -9.03
C ARG A 5 -18.90 29.62 -7.85
N ASP A 6 -19.24 28.35 -8.04
CA ASP A 6 -19.13 27.34 -6.99
C ASP A 6 -17.68 27.10 -6.56
N THR A 7 -16.76 27.11 -7.53
CA THR A 7 -15.33 27.00 -7.26
C THR A 7 -14.84 28.18 -6.44
N PHE A 8 -15.31 29.39 -6.74
CA PHE A 8 -14.96 30.60 -6.01
C PHE A 8 -15.43 30.55 -4.54
N TYR A 9 -16.70 30.22 -4.31
CA TYR A 9 -17.23 30.16 -2.95
C TYR A 9 -16.65 29.00 -2.14
N ARG A 10 -16.34 27.86 -2.78
CA ARG A 10 -15.63 26.76 -2.11
C ARG A 10 -14.24 27.17 -1.63
N TYR A 11 -13.46 27.87 -2.47
CA TYR A 11 -12.15 28.37 -2.04
C TYR A 11 -12.29 29.44 -0.96
N LYS A 12 -13.28 30.33 -1.07
CA LYS A 12 -13.55 31.36 -0.06
C LYS A 12 -13.83 30.75 1.31
N GLU A 13 -14.71 29.76 1.38
CA GLU A 13 -15.06 29.06 2.62
C GLU A 13 -13.86 28.34 3.26
N LEU A 14 -13.00 27.73 2.43
CA LEU A 14 -11.76 27.10 2.89
C LEU A 14 -10.75 28.12 3.45
N VAL A 15 -10.61 29.30 2.83
CA VAL A 15 -9.77 30.39 3.37
C VAL A 15 -10.34 30.93 4.68
N GLU A 16 -11.66 31.10 4.77
CA GLU A 16 -12.31 31.65 5.97
C GLU A 16 -12.24 30.68 7.16
N THR A 17 -12.27 29.36 6.90
CA THR A 17 -12.28 28.33 7.95
C THR A 17 -10.87 27.95 8.39
N ASP A 18 -9.98 27.64 7.44
CA ASP A 18 -8.67 27.03 7.71
C ASP A 18 -7.49 27.89 7.19
N GLY A 19 -7.76 29.12 6.75
CA GLY A 19 -6.74 30.01 6.19
C GLY A 19 -6.09 29.46 4.93
N LEU A 20 -4.79 29.71 4.75
CA LEU A 20 -4.03 29.19 3.61
C LEU A 20 -3.80 27.67 3.69
N GLU A 21 -3.82 27.10 4.90
CA GLU A 21 -3.67 25.64 5.13
C GLU A 21 -4.86 24.87 4.52
N GLY A 22 -6.07 25.43 4.56
CA GLY A 22 -7.26 24.87 3.91
C GLY A 22 -7.18 24.74 2.39
N LEU A 23 -6.28 25.49 1.75
CA LEU A 23 -6.03 25.39 0.31
C LEU A 23 -5.02 24.29 -0.04
N ILE A 24 -4.32 23.74 0.96
CA ILE A 24 -3.40 22.62 0.83
C ILE A 24 -4.20 21.32 0.74
N ASN A 25 -4.78 21.15 -0.45
CA ASN A 25 -5.15 19.90 -1.14
C ASN A 25 -5.38 18.66 -0.24
N HIS A 26 -6.58 18.56 0.34
CA HIS A 26 -6.94 17.50 1.30
C HIS A 26 -7.32 16.12 0.72
N LYS A 27 -7.09 15.84 -0.56
CA LYS A 27 -7.42 14.53 -1.14
C LYS A 27 -6.43 14.05 -2.18
N ARG A 28 -5.17 13.86 -1.80
CA ARG A 28 -4.39 12.80 -2.47
C ARG A 28 -4.93 11.48 -1.94
N ARG A 29 -5.33 10.56 -2.83
CA ARG A 29 -5.56 9.17 -2.43
C ARG A 29 -4.26 8.69 -1.79
N VAL A 30 -4.29 8.49 -0.47
CA VAL A 30 -3.15 7.93 0.25
C VAL A 30 -3.00 6.50 -0.23
N PRO A 31 -1.80 6.08 -0.68
CA PRO A 31 -1.54 4.68 -0.96
C PRO A 31 -1.88 3.84 0.27
N ASN A 32 -2.58 2.71 0.08
CA ASN A 32 -2.81 1.78 1.18
C ASN A 32 -1.47 1.10 1.49
N LEU A 33 -0.80 1.56 2.55
CA LEU A 33 0.51 1.04 2.98
C LEU A 33 0.42 -0.37 3.56
N LYS A 34 -0.78 -0.88 3.86
CA LYS A 34 -0.95 -2.22 4.41
C LYS A 34 -0.97 -3.24 3.29
N ASN A 35 -0.16 -4.28 3.46
CA ASN A 35 -0.25 -5.48 2.65
C ASN A 35 -1.67 -6.07 2.81
N ARG A 36 -2.25 -6.61 1.73
CA ARG A 36 -3.60 -7.20 1.76
C ARG A 36 -3.60 -8.63 2.32
N VAL A 37 -2.41 -9.14 2.62
CA VAL A 37 -2.16 -10.49 3.09
C VAL A 37 -2.29 -10.51 4.61
N ASP A 38 -2.74 -11.63 5.17
CA ASP A 38 -2.82 -11.81 6.62
C ASP A 38 -1.43 -11.84 7.26
N ASP A 39 -1.29 -11.31 8.48
CA ASP A 39 0.00 -11.18 9.17
C ASP A 39 0.70 -12.54 9.35
N ASP A 40 -0.05 -13.62 9.59
CA ASP A 40 0.50 -14.98 9.75
C ASP A 40 1.08 -15.51 8.43
N THR A 41 0.39 -15.21 7.33
CA THR A 41 0.86 -15.55 5.98
C THR A 41 2.09 -14.73 5.61
N GLU A 42 2.13 -13.45 5.95
CA GLU A 42 3.29 -12.59 5.73
C GLU A 42 4.51 -13.10 6.49
N GLN A 43 4.37 -13.41 7.78
CA GLN A 43 5.45 -13.96 8.62
C GLN A 43 5.97 -15.29 8.08
N THR A 44 5.08 -16.16 7.57
CA THR A 44 5.48 -17.44 6.97
C THR A 44 6.31 -17.23 5.69
N VAL A 45 5.92 -16.26 4.84
CA VAL A 45 6.67 -15.92 3.62
C VAL A 45 8.05 -15.36 3.97
N ILE A 46 8.12 -14.46 4.96
CA ILE A 46 9.38 -13.86 5.43
C ILE A 46 10.31 -14.92 6.00
N GLY A 47 9.82 -15.76 6.92
CA GLY A 47 10.62 -16.82 7.52
C GLY A 47 11.21 -17.74 6.46
N TYR A 48 10.40 -18.12 5.47
CA TYR A 48 10.88 -18.91 4.34
C TYR A 48 11.95 -18.18 3.50
N ALA A 49 11.78 -16.88 3.24
CA ALA A 49 12.75 -16.09 2.48
C ALA A 49 14.09 -15.92 3.20
N VAL A 50 14.08 -15.84 4.54
CA VAL A 50 15.28 -15.81 5.38
C VAL A 50 16.00 -17.16 5.36
N ASP A 51 15.25 -18.26 5.47
CA ASP A 51 15.81 -19.62 5.45
C ASP A 51 16.41 -19.97 4.07
N PHE A 52 15.79 -19.48 2.99
CA PHE A 52 16.17 -19.81 1.61
C PHE A 52 16.31 -18.57 0.71
N PRO A 53 17.35 -17.74 0.91
CA PRO A 53 17.51 -16.49 0.16
C PRO A 53 17.76 -16.67 -1.34
N ALA A 54 18.19 -17.87 -1.75
CA ALA A 54 18.41 -18.22 -3.16
C ALA A 54 17.10 -18.57 -3.91
N HIS A 55 15.97 -18.74 -3.21
CA HIS A 55 14.70 -19.06 -3.83
C HIS A 55 13.99 -17.79 -4.32
N GLY A 56 13.74 -17.75 -5.64
CA GLY A 56 12.96 -16.68 -6.26
C GLY A 56 11.45 -16.81 -6.00
N GLN A 57 10.67 -15.93 -6.63
CA GLN A 57 9.22 -15.82 -6.42
C GLN A 57 8.45 -17.13 -6.67
N HIS A 58 8.67 -17.79 -7.83
CA HIS A 58 7.92 -19.01 -8.19
C HIS A 58 8.27 -20.23 -7.32
N PRO A 59 9.55 -20.55 -7.03
CA PRO A 59 9.89 -21.63 -6.09
C PRO A 59 9.30 -21.41 -4.69
N THR A 60 9.42 -20.19 -4.16
CA THR A 60 8.86 -19.82 -2.85
C THR A 60 7.35 -20.01 -2.82
N ARG A 61 6.62 -19.53 -3.84
CA ARG A 61 5.17 -19.74 -3.94
C ARG A 61 4.79 -21.22 -3.98
N ASN A 62 5.51 -22.04 -4.74
CA ASN A 62 5.23 -23.47 -4.84
C ASN A 62 5.45 -24.19 -3.51
N GLU A 63 6.55 -23.89 -2.81
CA GLU A 63 6.82 -24.49 -1.50
C GLU A 63 5.83 -24.03 -0.43
N LEU A 64 5.42 -22.76 -0.45
CA LEU A 64 4.35 -22.26 0.42
C LEU A 64 2.99 -22.93 0.10
N SER A 65 2.69 -23.15 -1.19
CA SER A 65 1.47 -23.84 -1.60
C SER A 65 1.42 -25.29 -1.11
N LYS A 66 2.57 -25.98 -1.07
CA LYS A 66 2.69 -27.32 -0.46
C LYS A 66 2.43 -27.31 1.05
N ARG A 67 2.71 -26.20 1.73
CA ARG A 67 2.43 -25.97 3.15
C ARG A 67 0.98 -25.47 3.39
N GLY A 68 0.17 -25.34 2.34
CA GLY A 68 -1.22 -24.87 2.41
C GLY A 68 -1.38 -23.35 2.38
N VAL A 69 -0.31 -22.60 2.14
CA VAL A 69 -0.31 -21.14 2.10
C VAL A 69 -0.30 -20.64 0.66
N PHE A 70 -1.38 -19.97 0.24
CA PHE A 70 -1.57 -19.52 -1.14
C PHE A 70 -1.33 -18.01 -1.26
N VAL A 71 -0.26 -17.64 -1.98
CA VAL A 71 0.09 -16.23 -2.26
C VAL A 71 0.29 -16.05 -3.76
N SER A 72 -0.06 -14.88 -4.31
CA SER A 72 0.30 -14.53 -5.68
C SER A 72 1.81 -14.31 -5.80
N ASP A 73 2.38 -14.48 -7.00
CA ASP A 73 3.81 -14.23 -7.23
C ASP A 73 4.20 -12.79 -6.86
N SER A 74 3.30 -11.83 -7.10
CA SER A 74 3.45 -10.43 -6.68
C SER A 74 3.39 -10.26 -5.16
N GLY A 75 2.51 -10.98 -4.48
CA GLY A 75 2.37 -10.93 -3.02
C GLY A 75 3.63 -11.46 -2.33
N ALA A 76 4.20 -12.57 -2.82
CA ALA A 76 5.44 -13.11 -2.29
C ALA A 76 6.61 -12.11 -2.39
N SER A 77 6.69 -11.37 -3.51
CA SER A 77 7.71 -10.33 -3.70
C SER A 77 7.52 -9.11 -2.81
N ILE A 78 6.28 -8.67 -2.62
CA ILE A 78 5.96 -7.50 -1.79
C ILE A 78 6.22 -7.82 -0.31
N CYS A 79 5.82 -9.00 0.18
CA CYS A 79 6.09 -9.44 1.55
C CYS A 79 7.60 -9.55 1.83
N ALA A 80 8.37 -10.12 0.90
CA ALA A 80 9.81 -10.26 1.07
C ALA A 80 10.57 -8.92 1.02
N ALA A 81 10.11 -7.97 0.20
CA ALA A 81 10.75 -6.67 0.06
C ALA A 81 10.39 -5.67 1.17
N ALA A 82 9.29 -5.85 1.90
CA ALA A 82 8.84 -4.93 2.93
C ALA A 82 9.70 -4.94 4.21
N GLN A 83 10.62 -5.89 4.34
CA GLN A 83 11.47 -6.06 5.54
C GLN A 83 12.97 -6.09 5.25
N ALA A 84 13.38 -5.84 4.01
CA ALA A 84 14.77 -5.60 3.63
C ALA A 84 15.09 -4.10 3.69
#